data_AF-A0A8S9Y3L5-F1
#
_entry.id   AF-A0A8S9Y3L5-F1
#
_cell.length_a   1.000
_cell.length_b   1.000
_cell.length_c   1.000
_cell.angle_alpha   90.00
_cell.angle_beta   90.00
_cell.angle_gamma   90.00
#
_symmetry.space_group_name_H-M   'P 1'
#
loop_
_entity.id
_entity.type
_entity.pdbx_description
1 polymer ?
#
loop_
_entity_poly.entity_id
_entity_poly.type
_entity_poly.pdbx_seq_one_letter_code
_entity_poly.pdbx_strand_id
1 'polypeptide(L)'
;MTSALLNHPPRILYWILKLRGALIGLNHKPFLLSNPRCELCSLCNLGELEDVLHFGGVCPILQEFRVLFLGRRSLAREELVEFLDDQNKWVSLAKYCRAAWG
;
A
#
# COMPACT_ATOMS: atom_id res chain seq x y z
N MET A 1 12.27 19.22 -17.00
CA MET A 1 11.52 18.88 -15.77
C MET A 1 10.16 18.41 -16.21
N THR A 2 9.94 17.10 -16.13
CA THR A 2 9.07 16.32 -17.02
C THR A 2 7.60 16.35 -16.59
N SER A 3 6.72 16.51 -17.58
CA SER A 3 5.25 16.61 -17.47
C SER A 3 4.53 15.35 -16.98
N ALA A 4 5.23 14.38 -16.39
CA ALA A 4 4.73 13.03 -16.18
C ALA A 4 3.83 12.88 -14.94
N LEU A 5 3.99 13.71 -13.90
CA LEU A 5 3.18 13.61 -12.68
C LEU A 5 1.74 14.15 -12.84
N LEU A 6 1.46 14.93 -13.88
CA LEU A 6 0.16 15.60 -14.08
C LEU A 6 -0.88 14.73 -14.84
N ASN A 7 -0.53 13.51 -15.25
CA ASN A 7 -1.44 12.65 -16.01
C ASN A 7 -2.54 11.98 -15.18
N HIS A 8 -2.46 12.08 -13.85
CA HIS A 8 -3.43 11.47 -12.94
C HIS A 8 -4.12 12.50 -12.05
N PRO A 9 -5.41 12.31 -11.74
CA PRO A 9 -6.11 13.17 -10.79
C PRO A 9 -5.40 13.18 -9.41
N PRO A 10 -5.45 14.31 -8.66
CA PRO A 10 -4.77 14.44 -7.37
C PRO A 10 -5.08 13.33 -6.36
N ARG A 11 -6.31 12.79 -6.37
CA ARG A 11 -6.73 11.65 -5.52
C ARG A 11 -5.92 10.37 -5.75
N ILE A 12 -5.43 10.15 -6.97
CA ILE A 12 -4.58 9.00 -7.30
C ILE A 12 -3.18 9.26 -6.75
N LEU A 13 -2.62 10.42 -7.08
CA LEU A 13 -1.30 10.85 -6.60
C LEU A 13 -1.21 10.83 -5.06
N TYR A 14 -2.29 11.23 -4.37
CA TYR A 14 -2.41 11.13 -2.92
C TYR A 14 -2.04 9.73 -2.40
N TRP A 15 -2.65 8.69 -2.97
CA TRP A 15 -2.40 7.31 -2.52
C TRP A 15 -0.99 6.83 -2.87
N ILE A 16 -0.48 7.19 -4.04
CA ILE A 16 0.87 6.81 -4.46
C ILE A 16 1.92 7.45 -3.56
N LEU A 17 1.79 8.75 -3.25
CA LEU A 17 2.67 9.44 -2.32
C LEU A 17 2.56 8.85 -0.91
N LYS A 18 1.35 8.50 -0.47
CA LYS A 18 1.12 7.84 0.81
C LYS A 18 1.83 6.48 0.92
N LEU A 19 1.74 5.65 -0.12
CA LEU A 19 2.43 4.37 -0.16
C LEU A 19 3.95 4.53 -0.20
N ARG A 20 4.47 5.35 -1.13
CA ARG A 20 5.92 5.55 -1.30
C ARG A 20 6.59 6.11 -0.06
N GLY A 21 5.92 7.02 0.64
CA GLY A 21 6.44 7.63 1.86
C GLY A 21 6.12 6.86 3.14
N ALA A 22 5.47 5.70 3.06
CA ALA A 22 4.92 5.00 4.23
C ALA A 22 4.08 5.91 5.15
N LEU A 23 3.29 6.80 4.54
CA LEU A 23 2.47 7.82 5.20
C LEU A 23 1.00 7.39 5.38
N ILE A 24 0.64 6.17 4.98
CA ILE A 24 -0.62 5.55 5.36
C ILE A 24 -0.61 5.38 6.88
N GLY A 25 -1.76 5.54 7.53
CA GLY A 25 -1.91 5.48 8.98
C GLY A 25 -1.76 4.08 9.59
N LEU A 26 -0.88 3.24 9.04
CA LEU A 26 -0.61 1.89 9.53
C LEU A 26 0.07 1.92 10.91
N ASN A 27 0.03 0.79 11.60
CA ASN A 27 0.62 0.65 12.92
C ASN A 27 2.15 0.86 12.91
N HIS A 28 2.87 0.31 11.93
CA HIS A 28 4.30 0.56 11.78
C HIS A 28 4.57 1.86 11.00
N LYS A 29 5.35 2.78 11.61
CA LYS A 29 5.77 4.05 11.01
C LYS A 29 7.29 4.16 11.06
N PRO A 30 8.00 4.04 9.92
CA PRO A 30 9.46 3.92 9.90
C PRO A 30 10.20 5.19 10.36
N PHE A 31 9.50 6.32 10.46
CA PHE A 31 10.04 7.61 10.86
C PHE A 31 9.75 7.98 12.33
N LEU A 32 9.10 7.11 13.10
CA LEU A 32 8.84 7.31 14.52
C LEU A 32 9.58 6.27 15.36
N LEU A 33 9.95 6.66 16.58
CA LEU A 33 10.33 5.71 17.61
C LEU A 33 9.03 5.10 18.17
N SER A 34 8.81 3.81 17.93
CA SER A 34 7.59 3.11 18.35
C SER A 34 7.88 1.89 19.22
N ASN A 35 6.84 1.45 19.93
CA ASN A 35 6.84 0.22 20.69
C ASN A 35 6.61 -0.95 19.72
N PRO A 36 7.48 -1.97 19.67
CA PRO A 36 7.35 -3.10 18.75
C PRO A 36 5.98 -3.81 18.79
N ARG A 37 5.30 -3.84 19.94
CA ARG A 37 3.96 -4.43 20.06
C ARG A 37 2.87 -3.63 19.36
N CYS A 38 3.05 -2.32 19.25
CA CYS A 38 2.11 -1.42 18.58
C CYS A 38 2.31 -1.37 17.06
N GLU A 39 3.28 -2.11 16.52
CA GLU A 39 3.62 -2.12 15.10
C GLU A 39 3.05 -3.33 14.36
N LEU A 40 2.41 -4.27 15.08
CA LEU A 40 1.85 -5.49 14.51
C LEU A 40 0.55 -5.21 13.73
N CYS A 41 0.26 -6.07 12.76
CA CYS A 41 -0.97 -5.98 11.98
C CYS A 41 -2.20 -6.18 12.86
N SER A 42 -3.08 -5.17 12.83
CA SER A 42 -4.34 -5.15 13.55
C SER A 42 -5.42 -6.04 12.93
N LEU A 43 -5.19 -6.52 11.71
CA LEU A 43 -6.19 -7.26 10.93
C LEU A 43 -5.98 -8.78 10.99
N CYS A 44 -4.76 -9.26 10.68
CA CYS A 44 -4.56 -10.65 10.31
C CYS A 44 -4.22 -11.60 11.47
N ASN A 45 -3.94 -11.08 12.67
CA ASN A 45 -3.54 -11.86 13.85
C ASN A 45 -2.30 -12.76 13.66
N LEU A 46 -1.53 -12.58 12.58
CA LEU A 46 -0.33 -13.38 12.29
C LEU A 46 0.93 -12.92 13.06
N GLY A 47 0.85 -11.81 13.80
CA GLY A 47 2.01 -11.22 14.47
C GLY A 47 3.02 -10.59 13.51
N GLU A 48 2.59 -10.27 12.29
CA GLU A 48 3.41 -9.62 11.27
C GLU A 48 3.44 -8.10 11.45
N LEU A 49 4.51 -7.45 10.98
CA LEU A 49 4.64 -6.00 10.98
C LEU A 49 3.59 -5.36 10.05
N GLU A 50 2.84 -4.35 10.50
CA GLU A 50 1.87 -3.62 9.68
C GLU A 50 2.53 -2.46 8.94
N ASP A 51 3.33 -2.78 7.93
CA ASP A 51 3.94 -1.80 7.05
C ASP A 51 3.27 -1.78 5.67
N VAL A 52 3.79 -0.95 4.76
CA VAL A 52 3.29 -0.84 3.39
C VAL A 52 3.37 -2.17 2.63
N LEU A 53 4.35 -3.02 2.93
CA LEU A 53 4.54 -4.31 2.26
C LEU A 53 3.51 -5.32 2.76
N HIS A 54 3.24 -5.35 4.06
CA HIS A 54 2.20 -6.19 4.62
C HIS A 54 0.82 -5.74 4.15
N PHE A 55 0.52 -4.45 4.27
CA PHE A 55 -0.73 -3.85 3.80
C PHE A 55 -0.93 -4.06 2.30
N GLY A 56 0.04 -3.67 1.46
CA GLY A 56 -0.09 -3.71 0.00
C GLY A 56 0.14 -5.07 -0.63
N GLY A 57 0.86 -5.96 0.07
CA GLY A 57 1.40 -7.17 -0.54
C GLY A 57 0.86 -8.48 0.01
N VAL A 58 0.88 -8.69 1.33
CA VAL A 58 0.75 -10.06 1.88
C VAL A 58 -0.32 -10.26 2.95
N CYS A 59 -0.92 -9.19 3.50
CA CYS A 59 -1.95 -9.32 4.54
C CYS A 59 -3.13 -10.20 4.03
N PRO A 60 -3.43 -11.35 4.63
CA PRO A 60 -4.44 -12.28 4.11
C PRO A 60 -5.86 -11.71 4.15
N ILE A 61 -6.16 -10.86 5.13
CA ILE A 61 -7.47 -10.18 5.25
C ILE A 61 -7.74 -9.27 4.03
N LEU A 62 -6.67 -8.75 3.41
CA LEU A 62 -6.79 -7.85 2.25
C LEU A 62 -6.70 -8.58 0.90
N GLN A 63 -6.68 -9.92 0.90
CA GLN A 63 -6.51 -10.72 -0.32
C GLN A 63 -7.59 -10.44 -1.36
N GLU A 64 -8.86 -10.38 -0.96
CA GLU A 64 -9.97 -10.18 -1.90
C GLU A 64 -9.89 -8.81 -2.58
N PHE A 65 -9.51 -7.77 -1.83
CA PHE A 65 -9.26 -6.43 -2.39
C PHE A 65 -8.08 -6.44 -3.36
N ARG A 66 -6.98 -7.14 -3.04
CA ARG A 66 -5.84 -7.26 -3.96
C ARG A 66 -6.22 -8.00 -5.24
N VAL A 67 -7.00 -9.08 -5.15
CA VAL A 67 -7.46 -9.81 -6.34
C VAL A 67 -8.36 -8.90 -7.18
N LEU A 68 -9.30 -8.20 -6.55
CA LEU A 68 -10.27 -7.35 -7.24
C LEU A 68 -9.61 -6.18 -7.98
N PHE A 69 -8.62 -5.52 -7.38
CA PHE A 69 -8.03 -4.30 -7.94
C PHE A 69 -6.68 -4.52 -8.62
N LEU A 70 -5.86 -5.45 -8.13
CA LEU A 70 -4.48 -5.68 -8.59
C LEU A 70 -4.33 -6.99 -9.39
N GLY A 71 -5.35 -7.85 -9.38
CA GLY A 71 -5.30 -9.15 -10.08
C GLY A 71 -4.28 -10.13 -9.50
N ARG A 72 -3.94 -9.96 -8.22
CA ARG A 72 -2.93 -10.76 -7.51
C ARG A 72 -3.41 -11.10 -6.10
N ARG A 73 -3.13 -12.32 -5.63
CA ARG A 73 -3.48 -12.75 -4.26
C ARG A 73 -2.50 -12.22 -3.23
N SER A 74 -1.23 -12.22 -3.61
CA SER A 74 -0.10 -11.66 -2.87
C SER A 74 0.78 -10.88 -3.83
N LEU A 75 1.48 -9.87 -3.33
CA LEU A 75 2.59 -9.20 -4.02
C LEU A 75 3.81 -9.28 -3.13
N ALA A 76 4.91 -9.80 -3.67
CA ALA A 76 6.22 -9.62 -3.07
C ALA A 76 6.63 -8.15 -3.10
N ARG A 77 7.71 -7.80 -2.39
CA ARG A 77 8.24 -6.44 -2.35
C ARG A 77 8.51 -5.90 -3.75
N GLU A 78 9.17 -6.69 -4.59
CA GLU A 78 9.60 -6.30 -5.93
C GLU A 78 8.39 -6.04 -6.83
N GLU A 79 7.35 -6.87 -6.72
CA GLU A 79 6.10 -6.66 -7.44
C GLU A 79 5.36 -5.41 -6.95
N LEU A 80 5.33 -5.15 -5.63
CA LEU A 80 4.71 -3.94 -5.11
C LEU A 80 5.46 -2.67 -5.57
N VAL A 81 6.80 -2.72 -5.64
CA VAL A 81 7.61 -1.65 -6.22
C VAL A 81 7.29 -1.47 -7.71
N GLU A 82 7.14 -2.54 -8.48
CA GLU A 82 6.71 -2.47 -9.88
C GLU A 82 5.34 -1.78 -10.03
N PHE A 83 4.40 -2.06 -9.12
CA PHE A 83 3.10 -1.36 -9.07
C PHE A 83 3.24 0.13 -8.72
N LEU A 84 4.21 0.49 -7.88
CA LEU A 84 4.48 1.87 -7.50
C LEU A 84 5.21 2.65 -8.59
N ASP A 85 6.00 1.99 -9.43
CA ASP A 85 6.80 2.64 -10.48
C ASP A 85 6.07 2.73 -11.82
N ASP A 86 5.17 1.80 -12.12
CA ASP A 86 4.35 1.85 -13.34
C ASP A 86 3.10 2.72 -13.15
N GLN A 87 3.10 3.90 -13.78
CA GLN A 87 1.96 4.83 -13.77
C GLN A 87 0.65 4.21 -14.25
N ASN A 88 0.71 3.24 -15.17
CA ASN A 88 -0.49 2.56 -15.66
C ASN A 88 -1.19 1.75 -14.56
N LYS A 89 -0.45 1.36 -13.52
CA LYS A 89 -0.97 0.62 -12.35
C LYS A 89 -1.41 1.52 -11.20
N TRP A 90 -1.14 2.83 -11.26
CA TRP A 90 -1.48 3.73 -10.15
C TRP A 90 -2.97 3.84 -9.90
N VAL A 91 -3.80 3.75 -10.94
CA VAL A 91 -5.26 3.82 -10.80
C VAL A 91 -5.79 2.59 -10.05
N SER A 92 -5.33 1.39 -10.38
CA SER A 92 -5.70 0.16 -9.66
C SER A 92 -5.17 0.19 -8.22
N LEU A 93 -3.92 0.61 -8.02
CA LEU A 93 -3.32 0.71 -6.70
C LEU A 93 -4.05 1.71 -5.80
N ALA A 94 -4.44 2.87 -6.31
CA ALA A 94 -5.24 3.85 -5.58
C ALA A 94 -6.66 3.34 -5.25
N LYS A 95 -7.29 2.56 -6.15
CA LYS A 95 -8.58 1.91 -5.87
C LYS A 95 -8.46 0.87 -4.76
N TYR A 96 -7.40 0.05 -4.81
CA TYR A 96 -7.07 -0.87 -3.74
C TYR A 96 -6.95 -0.16 -2.40
N CYS A 97 -6.09 0.86 -2.30
CA CYS A 97 -5.89 1.58 -1.05
C CYS A 97 -7.18 2.20 -0.52
N ARG A 98 -7.98 2.81 -1.40
CA ARG A 98 -9.27 3.37 -1.01
C ARG A 98 -10.23 2.33 -0.46
N ALA A 99 -10.28 1.13 -1.03
CA ALA A 99 -11.19 0.08 -0.59
C ALA A 99 -10.70 -0.67 0.65
N ALA A 100 -9.38 -0.85 0.79
CA ALA A 100 -8.77 -1.60 1.88
C ALA A 100 -8.55 -0.77 3.16
N TRP A 101 -8.44 0.55 3.05
CA TRP A 101 -8.22 1.47 4.18
C TRP A 101 -9.42 2.40 4.48
N GLY A 102 -10.23 2.70 3.45
CA GLY A 102 -11.25 3.76 3.48
C GLY A 102 -12.56 3.35 4.11
#